data_AF-A0AAD6VYZ4-F1
#
_entry.id   AF-A0AAD6VYZ4-F1
#
_cell.length_a   1.000
_cell.length_b   1.000
_cell.length_c   1.000
_cell.angle_alpha   90.00
_cell.angle_beta   90.00
_cell.angle_gamma   90.00
#
_symmetry.space_group_name_H-M   'P 1'
#
loop_
_entity.id
_entity.type
_entity.pdbx_description
1 polymer ?
#
loop_
_entity_poly.entity_id
_entity_poly.type
_entity_poly.pdbx_seq_one_letter_code
_entity_poly.pdbx_strand_id
1 'polypeptide(L)' 'MVLSDVDGSIIWETNITSTDARMAELLDTGNLVINGPGGEILWQSFDSPIDTLLPNP' A
#
# COMPACT_ATOMS: atom_id res chain seq x y z
N MET A 1 -5.85 -0.24 -3.23
CA MET A 1 -6.55 -0.28 -1.92
C MET A 1 -7.28 1.03 -1.74
N VAL A 2 -8.49 1.01 -1.19
CA VAL A 2 -9.31 2.20 -0.96
C VAL A 2 -9.80 2.22 0.48
N LEU A 3 -9.92 3.40 1.06
CA LEU A 3 -10.62 3.65 2.32
C LEU A 3 -11.87 4.46 1.98
N SER A 4 -13.03 3.90 2.32
CA SER A 4 -14.33 4.54 2.10
C SER A 4 -15.00 4.90 3.42
N ASP A 5 -15.70 6.03 3.44
CA ASP A 5 -16.59 6.42 4.53
C ASP A 5 -17.88 5.57 4.53
N VAL A 6 -18.71 5.70 5.57
CA VAL A 6 -19.97 4.98 5.77
C VAL A 6 -20.97 5.24 4.64
N ASP A 7 -20.92 6.42 4.03
CA ASP A 7 -21.74 6.79 2.87
C ASP A 7 -21.20 6.26 1.54
N GLY A 8 -20.05 5.59 1.56
CA GLY A 8 -19.38 5.03 0.37
C GLY A 8 -18.43 6.01 -0.34
N SER A 9 -18.28 7.24 0.16
CA SER A 9 -17.29 8.19 -0.38
C SER A 9 -15.87 7.68 -0.20
N ILE A 10 -15.02 7.76 -1.22
CA ILE A 10 -13.60 7.41 -1.12
C ILE A 10 -12.87 8.57 -0.47
N ILE A 11 -12.29 8.34 0.71
CA ILE A 11 -11.53 9.35 1.46
C ILE A 11 -10.02 9.21 1.27
N TRP A 12 -9.54 8.03 0.84
CA TRP A 12 -8.14 7.81 0.49
C TRP A 12 -7.98 6.59 -0.43
N GLU A 13 -6.97 6.63 -1.30
CA GLU A 13 -6.61 5.51 -2.17
C GLU A 13 -5.11 5.47 -2.45
N THR A 14 -4.60 4.27 -2.76
CA THR A 14 -3.18 4.05 -3.12
C THR A 14 -2.82 4.53 -4.53
N ASN A 15 -3.79 4.94 -5.35
CA ASN A 15 -3.60 5.40 -6.74
C ASN A 15 -2.79 4.42 -7.63
N ILE A 16 -2.91 3.12 -7.39
CA ILE A 16 -2.25 2.11 -8.22
C ILE A 16 -3.00 2.03 -9.54
N THR A 17 -2.30 2.29 -10.65
CA THR A 17 -2.85 2.22 -12.01
C THR A 17 -2.91 0.79 -12.55
N SER A 18 -2.18 -0.14 -11.93
CA SER A 18 -2.20 -1.57 -12.26
C SER A 18 -3.47 -2.25 -11.76
N THR A 19 -4.18 -2.93 -12.66
CA THR A 19 -5.36 -3.76 -12.33
C THR A 19 -4.99 -5.10 -11.69
N ASP A 20 -3.70 -5.44 -11.66
CA ASP A 20 -3.23 -6.78 -11.31
C ASP A 20 -2.79 -6.89 -9.84
N ALA A 21 -3.19 -5.94 -9.00
CA ALA A 21 -2.99 -6.03 -7.56
C ALA A 21 -3.66 -7.29 -7.00
N ARG A 22 -2.85 -8.17 -6.38
CA ARG A 22 -3.30 -9.46 -5.85
C ARG A 22 -3.56 -9.43 -4.36
N MET A 23 -2.65 -8.82 -3.60
CA MET A 23 -2.66 -8.92 -2.15
C MET A 23 -1.99 -7.70 -1.52
N ALA A 24 -2.48 -7.30 -0.34
CA ALA A 24 -1.78 -6.41 0.57
C ALA A 24 -1.12 -7.25 1.67
N GLU A 25 0.15 -6.97 1.98
CA GLU A 25 0.96 -7.71 2.93
C GLU A 25 1.71 -6.74 3.86
N LEU A 26 1.65 -6.99 5.16
CA LEU A 26 2.45 -6.28 6.15
C LEU A 26 3.68 -7.11 6.47
N LEU A 27 4.85 -6.62 6.06
CA LEU A 27 6.13 -7.28 6.29
C LEU A 27 6.56 -7.13 7.76
N ASP A 28 7.44 -8.02 8.22
CA ASP A 28 8.01 -7.96 9.58
C ASP A 28 8.77 -6.66 9.88
N THR A 29 9.20 -5.94 8.84
CA THR A 29 9.82 -4.61 8.93
C THR A 29 8.82 -3.49 9.23
N GLY A 30 7.52 -3.78 9.20
CA GLY A 30 6.44 -2.79 9.28
C GLY A 30 6.08 -2.14 7.95
N ASN A 31 6.72 -2.53 6.84
CA ASN A 31 6.35 -2.03 5.51
C ASN A 31 5.08 -2.73 5.01
N LEU A 32 4.04 -1.94 4.75
CA LEU A 32 2.84 -2.41 4.05
C LEU A 32 3.08 -2.32 2.55
N VAL A 33 3.00 -3.47 1.86
CA VAL A 33 3.20 -3.59 0.42
C VAL A 33 1.93 -4.07 -0.27
N ILE A 34 1.71 -3.63 -1.50
CA ILE A 34 0.70 -4.19 -2.40
C ILE A 34 1.43 -4.92 -3.53
N ASN A 35 1.20 -6.24 -3.62
CA ASN A 35 1.88 -7.12 -4.55
C ASN A 35 1.03 -7.40 -5.79
N GLY A 36 1.66 -7.36 -6.96
CA GLY A 36 1.16 -7.78 -8.26
C GLY A 36 1.54 -9.22 -8.61
N PRO A 37 1.33 -9.64 -9.87
CA PRO A 37 1.72 -10.96 -10.35
C PRO A 37 3.24 -11.17 -10.21
N GLY A 38 3.66 -12.38 -9.84
CA GLY A 38 5.08 -12.71 -9.71
C GLY A 38 5.81 -12.03 -8.55
N GLY A 39 5.10 -11.37 -7.62
CA GLY A 39 5.70 -10.69 -6.48
C GLY A 39 6.21 -9.27 -6.77
N GLU A 40 5.76 -8.67 -7.88
CA GLU A 40 6.02 -7.26 -8.17
C GLU A 40 5.42 -6.36 -7.08
N ILE A 41 6.21 -5.41 -6.54
CA ILE A 41 5.70 -4.41 -5.60
C ILE A 41 5.09 -3.27 -6.41
N LEU A 42 3.76 -3.15 -6.36
CA LEU A 42 3.01 -2.10 -7.06
C LEU A 42 2.89 -0.82 -6.24
N TRP A 43 3.00 -0.92 -4.91
CA TRP A 43 2.99 0.18 -3.97
C TRP A 43 3.60 -0.26 -2.64
N GLN A 44 4.26 0.65 -1.93
CA GLN A 44 4.75 0.41 -0.58
C GLN A 44 4.66 1.67 0.29
N SER A 45 4.37 1.48 1.57
CA SER A 45 4.22 2.56 2.54
C SER A 45 5.51 3.36 2.76
N PHE A 46 6.68 2.71 2.63
CA PHE A 46 7.97 3.36 2.88
C PHE A 46 8.37 4.37 1.80
N ASP A 47 7.75 4.33 0.60
CA ASP A 47 7.94 5.34 -0.45
C ASP A 47 7.17 6.63 -0.18
N SER A 48 6.35 6.68 0.87
CA SER A 48 5.61 7.85 1.31
C SER A 48 5.73 8.04 2.82
N PRO A 49 6.96 8.32 3.34
CA PRO A 49 7.16 8.53 4.76
C PRO A 49 6.44 9.81 5.20
N ILE A 50 5.59 9.70 6.22
CA ILE A 50 4.81 10.81 6.78
C ILE A 50 5.54 11.40 8.00
N ASP A 51 5.47 10.76 9.17
CA ASP A 51 5.97 11.36 10.43
C ASP A 51 7.03 10.51 11.17
N THR A 52 7.42 9.36 10.63
CA THR A 52 8.43 8.48 11.27
C THR A 52 9.30 7.84 10.20
N LEU A 53 10.60 8.14 10.23
CA LEU A 53 11.59 7.43 9.43
C LEU A 53 11.88 6.09 10.10
N LEU A 54 11.55 5.01 9.41
CA LEU A 54 11.84 3.66 9.86
C LEU A 54 13.27 3.26 9.44
N PRO A 55 13.99 2.46 10.24
CA PRO A 55 15.30 1.96 9.84
C PRO A 55 15.16 1.11 8.59
N ASN A 56 15.92 1.44 7.55
CA ASN A 56 16.04 0.56 6.40
C ASN A 56 16.87 -0.67 6.80
N PRO A 57 16.44 -1.89 6.41
CA PRO A 57 17.27 -3.08 6.54
C PRO A 57 18.51 -3.03 5.65
#